data_AF-A0A9D8T8G8-F1
#
_entry.id   AF-A0A9D8T8G8-F1
#
_cell.length_a   1.000
_cell.length_b   1.000
_cell.length_c   1.000
_cell.angle_alpha   90.00
_cell.angle_beta   90.00
_cell.angle_gamma   90.00
#
_symmetry.space_group_name_H-M   'P 1'
#
loop_
_entity.id
_entity.type
_entity.pdbx_description
1 polymer ?
#
loop_
_entity_poly.entity_id
_entity_poly.type
_entity_poly.pdbx_seq_one_letter_code
_entity_poly.pdbx_strand_id
1 'polypeptide(L)'
;EQQHLAAKKALIEEVKAFDAELSQEEALQQVKDWNARWSEIGHVPFKEKDKIYTLWREAVDAQMSRMNIDRSSRRLSSFQNNLADIKSQGQNKLQRERERLMRQYEAICSEIKTCENNIGFFTSSKNSGAKLLQEMQRNIDKLKEDRDLIIKKIQMIDED
;
A
#
# COMPACT_ATOMS: atom_id res chain seq x y z
N GLU A 1 8.18 -29.81 8.19
CA GLU A 1 7.61 -28.63 8.86
C GLU A 1 8.64 -27.76 9.60
N GLN A 2 9.46 -28.30 10.52
CA GLN A 2 10.48 -27.49 11.21
C GLN A 2 11.56 -26.91 10.27
N GLN A 3 11.97 -27.67 9.25
CA GLN A 3 12.86 -27.17 8.19
C GLN A 3 12.23 -26.03 7.39
N HIS A 4 10.92 -26.11 7.09
CA HIS A 4 10.18 -25.04 6.41
C HIS A 4 10.08 -23.78 7.29
N LEU A 5 9.89 -23.97 8.61
CA LEU A 5 9.86 -22.87 9.57
C LEU A 5 11.21 -22.14 9.62
N ALA A 6 12.32 -22.88 9.66
CA ALA A 6 13.67 -22.30 9.61
C ALA A 6 13.91 -21.55 8.29
N ALA A 7 13.54 -22.15 7.16
CA ALA A 7 13.67 -21.52 5.84
C ALA A 7 12.83 -20.24 5.71
N LYS A 8 11.59 -20.23 6.23
CA LYS A 8 10.75 -19.01 6.25
C LYS A 8 11.31 -17.93 7.15
N LYS A 9 11.87 -18.28 8.32
CA LYS A 9 12.57 -17.32 9.20
C LYS A 9 13.79 -16.74 8.51
N ALA A 10 14.60 -17.57 7.85
CA ALA A 10 15.76 -17.11 7.09
C ALA A 10 15.38 -16.16 5.95
N LEU A 11 14.32 -16.48 5.19
CA LEU A 11 13.82 -15.59 4.13
C LEU A 11 13.32 -14.25 4.69
N ILE A 12 12.66 -14.25 5.84
CA ILE A 12 12.24 -13.00 6.51
C ILE A 12 13.46 -12.13 6.87
N GLU A 13 14.52 -12.72 7.43
CA GLU A 13 15.72 -11.97 7.77
C GLU A 13 16.48 -11.50 6.52
N GLU A 14 16.50 -12.29 5.45
CA GLU A 14 17.02 -11.88 4.14
C GLU A 14 16.29 -10.64 3.61
N VAL A 15 14.95 -10.65 3.63
CA VAL A 15 14.13 -9.50 3.23
C VAL A 15 14.43 -8.29 4.12
N LYS A 16 14.54 -8.45 5.44
CA LYS A 16 14.85 -7.32 6.34
C LYS A 16 16.25 -6.75 6.12
N ALA A 17 17.23 -7.60 5.87
CA ALA A 17 18.63 -7.21 5.65
C ALA A 17 18.89 -6.69 4.22
N PHE A 18 17.91 -6.79 3.33
CA PHE A 18 18.02 -6.28 1.97
C PHE A 18 18.17 -4.75 1.98
N ASP A 19 19.31 -4.29 1.49
CA ASP A 19 19.69 -2.88 1.46
C ASP A 19 20.43 -2.59 0.14
N ALA A 20 19.70 -2.73 -0.97
CA ALA A 20 20.20 -2.41 -2.30
C ALA A 20 19.35 -1.29 -2.91
N GLU A 21 20.01 -0.34 -3.56
CA GLU A 21 19.35 0.64 -4.42
C GLU A 21 19.01 -0.04 -5.75
N LEU A 22 17.73 -0.38 -5.91
CA LEU A 22 17.20 -0.98 -7.13
C LEU A 22 16.37 0.03 -7.91
N SER A 23 16.35 -0.10 -9.24
CA SER A 23 15.33 0.58 -10.04
C SER A 23 13.92 0.06 -9.68
N GLN A 24 12.89 0.81 -10.05
CA GLN A 24 11.50 0.44 -9.73
C GLN A 24 11.09 -0.93 -10.30
N GLU A 25 11.56 -1.27 -11.50
CA GLU A 25 11.28 -2.55 -12.15
C GLU A 25 12.01 -3.70 -11.45
N GLU A 26 13.27 -3.51 -11.08
CA GLU A 26 14.06 -4.49 -10.34
C GLU A 26 13.52 -4.72 -8.93
N ALA A 27 13.14 -3.65 -8.23
CA ALA A 27 12.52 -3.75 -6.91
C ALA A 27 11.19 -4.52 -6.96
N LEU A 28 10.40 -4.29 -8.01
CA LEU A 28 9.18 -5.04 -8.28
C LEU A 28 9.42 -6.52 -8.55
N GLN A 29 10.46 -6.82 -9.33
CA GLN A 29 10.85 -8.19 -9.63
C GLN A 29 11.35 -8.89 -8.35
N GLN A 30 12.18 -8.21 -7.56
CA GLN A 30 12.71 -8.72 -6.30
C GLN A 30 11.59 -9.10 -5.32
N VAL A 31 10.54 -8.26 -5.21
CA VAL A 31 9.36 -8.55 -4.41
C VAL A 31 8.59 -9.78 -4.93
N LYS A 32 8.47 -9.96 -6.25
CA LYS A 32 7.84 -11.15 -6.82
C LYS A 32 8.63 -12.41 -6.49
N ASP A 33 9.94 -12.35 -6.61
CA ASP A 33 10.85 -13.47 -6.35
C ASP A 33 10.78 -13.91 -4.87
N TRP A 34 10.75 -12.94 -3.95
CA TRP A 34 10.51 -13.19 -2.52
C TRP A 34 9.17 -13.91 -2.26
N ASN A 35 8.09 -13.49 -2.91
CA ASN A 35 6.77 -14.14 -2.76
C ASN A 35 6.73 -15.55 -3.36
N ALA A 36 7.42 -15.78 -4.48
CA ALA A 36 7.57 -17.10 -5.09
C ALA A 36 8.31 -18.05 -4.13
N ARG A 37 9.50 -17.63 -3.65
CA ARG A 37 10.29 -18.40 -2.67
C ARG A 37 9.51 -18.69 -1.39
N TRP A 38 8.75 -17.73 -0.87
CA TRP A 38 7.91 -17.94 0.31
C TRP A 38 6.85 -19.03 0.11
N SER A 39 6.28 -19.09 -1.09
CA SER A 39 5.25 -20.07 -1.47
C SER A 39 5.85 -21.46 -1.67
N GLU A 40 7.04 -21.56 -2.25
CA GLU A 40 7.77 -22.82 -2.48
C GLU A 40 8.23 -23.52 -1.20
N ILE A 41 8.58 -22.78 -0.14
CA ILE A 41 9.07 -23.37 1.13
C ILE A 41 8.02 -24.29 1.80
N GLY A 42 6.72 -24.12 1.51
CA GLY A 42 5.66 -24.97 2.07
C GLY A 42 5.19 -24.58 3.47
N HIS A 43 4.49 -25.50 4.15
CA HIS A 43 3.79 -25.21 5.41
C HIS A 43 4.70 -25.30 6.65
N VAL A 44 4.39 -24.47 7.65
CA VAL A 44 5.04 -24.43 8.96
C VAL A 44 4.09 -24.98 10.04
N PRO A 45 4.61 -25.40 11.22
CA PRO A 45 3.76 -25.91 12.30
C PRO A 45 2.63 -24.93 12.65
N PHE A 46 1.42 -25.47 12.86
CA PHE A 46 0.20 -24.68 13.07
C PHE A 46 0.36 -23.60 14.15
N LYS A 47 1.04 -23.93 15.26
CA LYS A 47 1.28 -23.00 16.39
C LYS A 47 2.09 -21.75 16.00
N GLU A 48 2.97 -21.84 15.00
CA GLU A 48 3.84 -20.73 14.58
C GLU A 48 3.38 -20.04 13.29
N LYS A 49 2.45 -20.66 12.55
CA LYS A 49 1.99 -20.18 11.23
C LYS A 49 1.59 -18.70 11.23
N ASP A 50 0.70 -18.29 12.13
CA ASP A 50 0.15 -16.92 12.10
C ASP A 50 1.19 -15.87 12.49
N LYS A 51 2.06 -16.21 13.46
CA LYS A 51 3.18 -15.36 13.86
C LYS A 51 4.16 -15.17 12.71
N ILE A 52 4.51 -16.25 12.02
CA ILE A 52 5.47 -16.25 10.92
C ILE A 52 4.91 -15.51 9.70
N TYR A 53 3.63 -15.69 9.41
CA TYR A 53 2.96 -14.95 8.35
C TYR A 53 2.90 -13.44 8.63
N THR A 54 2.62 -13.05 9.87
CA THR A 54 2.64 -11.63 10.28
C THR A 54 4.02 -11.02 10.09
N LEU A 55 5.07 -11.68 10.59
CA LEU A 55 6.46 -11.20 10.47
C LEU A 55 6.91 -11.08 9.01
N TRP A 56 6.48 -12.02 8.16
CA TRP A 56 6.71 -11.95 6.72
C TRP A 56 6.07 -10.73 6.09
N ARG A 57 4.78 -10.52 6.35
CA ARG A 57 4.05 -9.38 5.80
C ARG A 57 4.70 -8.06 6.23
N GLU A 58 5.05 -7.93 7.52
CA GLU A 58 5.71 -6.73 8.04
C GLU A 58 7.07 -6.47 7.39
N ALA A 59 7.89 -7.51 7.19
CA ALA A 59 9.19 -7.38 6.53
C ALA A 59 9.05 -6.94 5.08
N VAL A 60 8.13 -7.56 4.33
CA VAL A 60 7.88 -7.22 2.93
C VAL A 60 7.28 -5.81 2.80
N ASP A 61 6.30 -5.45 3.63
CA ASP A 61 5.70 -4.11 3.64
C ASP A 61 6.76 -3.04 3.94
N ALA A 62 7.62 -3.26 4.94
CA ALA A 62 8.71 -2.34 5.28
C ALA A 62 9.72 -2.18 4.13
N GLN A 63 10.03 -3.27 3.42
CA GLN A 63 10.93 -3.22 2.28
C GLN A 63 10.32 -2.53 1.06
N MET A 64 9.04 -2.77 0.76
CA MET A 64 8.36 -2.04 -0.31
C MET A 64 8.29 -0.54 -0.03
N SER A 65 8.10 -0.15 1.24
CA SER A 65 8.18 1.24 1.66
C SER A 65 9.60 1.82 1.52
N ARG A 66 10.64 1.07 1.93
CA ARG A 66 12.05 1.50 1.84
C ARG A 66 12.52 1.69 0.41
N MET A 67 12.23 0.73 -0.47
CA MET A 67 12.60 0.78 -1.88
C MET A 67 11.80 1.84 -2.67
N ASN A 68 11.01 2.67 -1.98
CA ASN A 68 10.10 3.64 -2.55
C ASN A 68 9.38 3.05 -3.77
N ILE A 69 8.96 1.77 -3.68
CA ILE A 69 8.18 1.15 -4.73
C ILE A 69 6.78 1.72 -4.55
N ASP A 70 6.67 2.97 -4.98
CA ASP A 70 5.59 3.85 -4.67
C ASP A 70 4.33 3.20 -5.23
N ARG A 71 3.51 2.71 -4.29
CA ARG A 71 2.20 2.15 -4.60
C ARG A 71 1.41 3.17 -5.43
N SER A 72 1.68 4.47 -5.21
CA SER A 72 1.19 5.57 -6.03
C SER A 72 1.76 5.49 -7.46
N SER A 73 3.09 5.48 -7.67
CA SER A 73 3.74 5.34 -9.00
C SER A 73 3.25 4.13 -9.81
N ARG A 74 3.11 2.93 -9.22
CA ARG A 74 2.55 1.77 -9.96
C ARG A 74 1.09 1.97 -10.36
N ARG A 75 0.27 2.47 -9.43
CA ARG A 75 -1.15 2.75 -9.70
C ARG A 75 -1.32 3.92 -10.67
N LEU A 76 -0.34 4.81 -10.73
CA LEU A 76 -0.28 5.93 -11.65
C LEU A 76 0.14 5.48 -13.05
N SER A 77 1.19 4.65 -13.18
CA SER A 77 1.58 4.03 -14.45
C SER A 77 0.47 3.13 -15.02
N SER A 78 -0.17 2.31 -14.18
CA SER A 78 -1.35 1.53 -14.61
C SER A 78 -2.50 2.44 -15.05
N PHE A 79 -2.70 3.57 -14.38
CA PHE A 79 -3.70 4.55 -14.79
C PHE A 79 -3.34 5.23 -16.11
N GLN A 80 -2.08 5.63 -16.32
CA GLN A 80 -1.59 6.19 -17.59
C GLN A 80 -1.85 5.23 -18.76
N ASN A 81 -1.56 3.93 -18.58
CA ASN A 81 -1.83 2.92 -19.61
C ASN A 81 -3.33 2.80 -19.93
N ASN A 82 -4.20 2.84 -18.92
CA ASN A 82 -5.65 2.84 -19.12
C ASN A 82 -6.17 4.18 -19.68
N LEU A 83 -5.50 5.29 -19.36
CA LEU A 83 -5.88 6.62 -19.79
C LEU A 83 -5.77 6.76 -21.31
N ALA A 84 -4.76 6.14 -21.93
CA ALA A 84 -4.64 6.07 -23.38
C ALA A 84 -5.86 5.40 -24.04
N ASP A 85 -6.36 4.31 -23.47
CA ASP A 85 -7.58 3.63 -23.94
C ASP A 85 -8.82 4.51 -23.74
N ILE A 86 -8.99 5.10 -22.56
CA ILE A 86 -10.12 6.01 -22.25
C ILE A 86 -10.12 7.22 -23.19
N LYS A 87 -8.94 7.78 -23.51
CA LYS A 87 -8.78 8.87 -24.48
C LYS A 87 -9.22 8.45 -25.87
N SER A 88 -8.86 7.24 -26.31
CA SER A 88 -9.27 6.70 -27.63
C SER A 88 -10.80 6.57 -27.78
N GLN A 89 -11.52 6.40 -26.66
CA GLN A 89 -12.98 6.28 -26.61
C GLN A 89 -13.70 7.66 -26.62
N GLY A 90 -12.96 8.76 -26.64
CA GLY A 90 -13.47 10.13 -26.84
C GLY A 90 -13.61 10.99 -25.58
N GLN A 91 -13.68 12.30 -25.79
CA GLN A 91 -13.64 13.33 -24.74
C GLN A 91 -14.72 13.17 -23.66
N ASN A 92 -15.92 12.72 -24.03
CA ASN A 92 -17.00 12.49 -23.06
C ASN A 92 -16.67 11.39 -22.03
N LYS A 93 -15.86 10.39 -22.41
CA LYS A 93 -15.42 9.32 -21.49
C LYS A 93 -14.35 9.83 -20.53
N LEU A 94 -13.41 10.62 -21.04
CA LEU A 94 -12.36 11.26 -20.25
C LEU A 94 -12.96 12.18 -19.17
N GLN A 95 -13.95 13.01 -19.53
CA GLN A 95 -14.62 13.89 -18.58
C GLN A 95 -15.37 13.12 -17.48
N ARG A 96 -16.04 12.02 -17.82
CA ARG A 96 -16.71 11.17 -16.82
C ARG A 96 -15.72 10.52 -15.86
N GLU A 97 -14.54 10.14 -16.35
CA GLU A 97 -13.48 9.58 -15.51
C GLU A 97 -12.92 10.64 -14.55
N ARG A 98 -12.72 11.87 -15.04
CA ARG A 98 -12.35 13.02 -14.20
C ARG A 98 -13.37 13.27 -13.08
N GLU A 99 -14.65 13.31 -13.41
CA GLU A 99 -15.73 13.49 -12.42
C GLU A 99 -15.77 12.34 -11.40
N ARG A 100 -15.53 11.11 -11.84
CA ARG A 100 -15.45 9.93 -10.96
C ARG A 100 -14.31 10.09 -9.95
N LEU A 101 -13.13 10.53 -10.40
CA LEU A 101 -11.96 10.76 -9.56
C LEU A 101 -12.20 11.93 -8.59
N MET A 102 -12.82 13.02 -9.02
CA MET A 102 -13.18 14.14 -8.15
C MET A 102 -14.13 13.71 -7.01
N ARG A 103 -15.17 12.92 -7.31
CA ARG A 103 -16.06 12.38 -6.27
C ARG A 103 -15.34 11.48 -5.27
N GLN A 104 -14.35 10.70 -5.73
CA GLN A 104 -13.52 9.88 -4.84
C GLN A 104 -12.63 10.74 -3.94
N TYR A 105 -12.01 11.78 -4.50
CA TYR A 105 -11.23 12.75 -3.74
C TYR A 105 -12.05 13.38 -2.61
N GLU A 106 -13.27 13.85 -2.92
CA GLU A 106 -14.17 14.46 -1.94
C GLU A 106 -14.57 13.47 -0.82
N ALA A 107 -14.88 12.22 -1.20
CA ALA A 107 -15.22 11.17 -0.25
C ALA A 107 -14.06 10.89 0.73
N ILE A 108 -12.83 10.76 0.22
CA ILE A 108 -11.64 10.51 1.05
C ILE A 108 -11.35 11.72 1.95
N CYS A 109 -11.48 12.96 1.45
CA CYS A 109 -11.31 14.15 2.29
C CYS A 109 -12.32 14.19 3.45
N SER A 110 -13.58 13.79 3.20
CA SER A 110 -14.61 13.67 4.23
C SER A 110 -14.27 12.59 5.27
N GLU A 111 -13.75 11.44 4.80
CA GLU A 111 -13.35 10.35 5.68
C GLU A 111 -12.15 10.74 6.56
N ILE A 112 -11.11 11.37 5.98
CA ILE A 112 -9.96 11.90 6.73
C ILE A 112 -10.44 12.84 7.84
N LYS A 113 -11.31 13.80 7.50
CA LYS A 113 -11.87 14.75 8.46
C LYS A 113 -12.62 14.03 9.59
N THR A 114 -13.36 12.98 9.26
CA THR A 114 -14.09 12.17 10.25
C THR A 114 -13.13 11.42 11.16
N CYS A 115 -12.08 10.79 10.60
CA CYS A 115 -11.04 10.14 11.40
C CYS A 115 -10.29 11.13 12.30
N GLU A 116 -9.92 12.31 11.80
CA GLU A 116 -9.24 13.35 12.57
C GLU A 116 -10.10 13.87 13.73
N ASN A 117 -11.40 14.12 13.48
CA ASN A 117 -12.36 14.49 14.54
C ASN A 117 -12.48 13.39 15.61
N ASN A 118 -12.54 12.12 15.18
CA ASN A 118 -12.61 10.99 16.09
C ASN A 118 -11.34 10.87 16.96
N ILE A 119 -10.15 11.05 16.38
CA ILE A 119 -8.89 11.08 17.15
C ILE A 119 -8.91 12.21 18.17
N GLY A 120 -9.34 13.41 17.78
CA GLY A 120 -9.46 14.56 18.69
C GLY A 120 -10.34 14.26 19.92
N PHE A 121 -11.40 13.46 19.75
CA PHE A 121 -12.22 12.99 20.86
C PHE A 121 -11.46 12.03 21.78
N PHE A 122 -10.75 11.06 21.21
CA PHE A 122 -9.98 10.07 22.00
C PHE A 122 -8.81 10.69 22.76
N THR A 123 -8.07 11.64 22.17
CA THR A 123 -6.93 12.31 22.84
C THR A 123 -7.35 13.20 24.01
N SER A 124 -8.62 13.60 24.07
CA SER A 124 -9.19 14.45 25.14
C SER A 124 -9.67 13.64 26.35
N SER A 125 -9.80 12.32 26.23
CA SER A 125 -10.28 11.44 27.31
C SER A 125 -9.11 10.89 28.14
N LYS A 126 -9.29 10.76 29.46
CA LYS A 126 -8.20 10.37 30.39
C LYS A 126 -7.79 8.89 30.34
N ASN A 127 -8.40 8.05 29.50
CA ASN A 127 -8.21 6.60 29.43
C ASN A 127 -8.08 6.06 27.98
N SER A 128 -7.46 6.80 27.07
CA SER A 128 -7.44 6.48 25.65
C SER A 128 -6.61 5.24 25.33
N GLY A 129 -7.23 4.23 24.70
CA GLY A 129 -6.54 3.04 24.23
C GLY A 129 -5.51 3.39 23.15
N ALA A 130 -4.23 3.48 23.55
CA ALA A 130 -3.11 3.88 22.68
C ALA A 130 -3.02 3.06 21.37
N LYS A 131 -3.40 1.79 21.41
CA LYS A 131 -3.45 0.92 20.23
C LYS A 131 -4.49 1.36 19.19
N LEU A 132 -5.68 1.78 19.64
CA LEU A 132 -6.74 2.28 18.75
C LEU A 132 -6.31 3.59 18.08
N LEU A 133 -5.70 4.50 18.84
CA LEU A 133 -5.14 5.74 18.30
C LEU A 133 -4.09 5.47 17.21
N GLN A 134 -3.19 4.51 17.44
CA GLN A 134 -2.18 4.13 16.46
C GLN A 134 -2.80 3.53 15.19
N GLU A 135 -3.83 2.69 15.32
CA GLU A 135 -4.55 2.13 14.18
C GLU A 135 -5.30 3.22 13.39
N MET A 136 -5.95 4.17 14.07
CA MET A 136 -6.64 5.30 13.43
C MET A 136 -5.65 6.22 12.71
N GLN A 137 -4.49 6.50 13.32
CA GLN A 137 -3.45 7.30 12.68
C GLN A 137 -2.93 6.63 11.41
N ARG A 138 -2.63 5.33 11.46
CA ARG A 138 -2.24 4.55 10.27
C ARG A 138 -3.32 4.56 9.19
N ASN A 139 -4.59 4.60 9.56
CA ASN A 139 -5.69 4.70 8.60
C ASN A 139 -5.71 6.07 7.92
N ILE A 140 -5.54 7.16 8.67
CA ILE A 140 -5.45 8.52 8.14
C ILE A 140 -4.28 8.65 7.17
N ASP A 141 -3.12 8.10 7.51
CA ASP A 141 -1.93 8.17 6.66
C ASP A 141 -2.18 7.48 5.30
N LYS A 142 -2.82 6.30 5.30
CA LYS A 142 -3.23 5.61 4.07
C LYS A 142 -4.25 6.39 3.25
N LEU A 143 -5.25 6.99 3.89
CA LEU A 143 -6.25 7.81 3.21
C LEU A 143 -5.59 9.05 2.56
N LYS A 144 -4.59 9.65 3.22
CA LYS A 144 -3.80 10.77 2.66
C LYS A 144 -2.99 10.32 1.44
N GLU A 145 -2.34 9.16 1.49
CA GLU A 145 -1.64 8.59 0.33
C GLU A 145 -2.59 8.34 -0.86
N ASP A 146 -3.78 7.78 -0.61
CA ASP A 146 -4.79 7.54 -1.64
C ASP A 146 -5.34 8.84 -2.24
N ARG A 147 -5.57 9.85 -1.40
CA ARG A 147 -5.97 11.20 -1.84
C ARG A 147 -4.93 11.80 -2.78
N ASP A 148 -3.65 11.76 -2.40
CA ASP A 148 -2.58 12.38 -3.17
C ASP A 148 -2.38 11.66 -4.52
N LEU A 149 -2.59 10.34 -4.57
CA LEU A 149 -2.62 9.61 -5.84
C LEU A 149 -3.79 10.06 -6.73
N ILE A 150 -4.99 10.25 -6.18
CA ILE A 150 -6.14 10.71 -6.97
C ILE A 150 -5.90 12.11 -7.53
N ILE A 151 -5.29 13.02 -6.75
CA ILE A 151 -4.88 14.34 -7.24
C ILE A 151 -3.95 14.19 -8.46
N LYS A 152 -2.91 13.36 -8.37
CA LYS A 152 -1.98 13.11 -9.50
C LYS A 152 -2.71 12.57 -10.74
N LYS A 153 -3.70 11.68 -10.56
CA LYS A 153 -4.50 11.16 -11.68
C LYS A 153 -5.38 12.22 -12.34
N ILE A 154 -5.97 13.12 -11.56
CA ILE A 154 -6.76 14.25 -12.07
C ILE A 154 -5.85 15.22 -12.82
N GLN A 155 -4.67 15.55 -12.27
CA GLN A 155 -3.68 16.38 -12.94
C GLN A 155 -3.26 15.79 -14.30
N MET A 156 -3.06 14.47 -14.39
CA MET A 156 -2.78 13.81 -15.68
C MET A 156 -3.91 13.85 -16.71
N ILE A 157 -5.15 14.09 -16.27
CA ILE A 157 -6.27 14.35 -17.19
C ILE A 157 -6.30 15.83 -17.58
N ASP A 158 -5.98 16.74 -16.65
CA ASP A 158 -6.10 18.20 -16.81
C ASP A 158 -4.90 18.86 -17.52
N GLU A 159 -3.73 18.20 -17.53
CA GLU A 159 -2.48 18.67 -18.19
C GLU A 159 -2.45 18.39 -19.71
N ASP A 160 -3.50 17.78 -20.26
CA ASP A 160 -3.70 17.49 -21.69
C ASP A 160 -4.69 18.46 -22.32
#